data_AF-A0A0V0PTT0-F1
#
_entry.id   AF-A0A0V0PTT0-F1
#
_cell.length_a   1.000
_cell.length_b   1.000
_cell.length_c   1.000
_cell.angle_alpha   90.00
_cell.angle_beta   90.00
_cell.angle_gamma   90.00
#
_symmetry.space_group_name_H-M   'P 1'
#
loop_
_entity.id
_entity.type
_entity.pdbx_description
1 polymer ?
#
loop_
_entity_poly.entity_id
_entity_poly.type
_entity_poly.pdbx_seq_one_letter_code
_entity_poly.pdbx_strand_id
1 'polypeptide(L)'
;MRRIWSALALTLLAACGDAGGDYPELMPTDRLLAEPALPGHAADAARDPAAVGGALDARGQALAGRAGAGPVANDAALRQRADALRARAKALSEQSLAEDCPEGSADCAPN
;
A
#
# COMPACT_ATOMS: atom_id res chain seq x y z
N MET A 1 27.78 -45.96 -32.83
CA MET A 1 27.38 -45.48 -31.48
C MET A 1 27.99 -44.11 -31.11
N ARG A 2 29.32 -43.89 -31.19
CA ARG A 2 29.96 -42.62 -30.80
C ARG A 2 29.38 -41.37 -31.48
N ARG A 3 29.09 -41.43 -32.78
CA ARG A 3 28.49 -40.31 -33.55
C ARG A 3 27.05 -39.96 -33.12
N ILE A 4 26.28 -40.96 -32.67
CA ILE A 4 24.89 -40.78 -32.23
C ILE A 4 24.89 -40.04 -30.88
N TRP A 5 25.81 -40.41 -29.98
CA TRP A 5 26.00 -39.73 -28.71
C TRP A 5 26.49 -38.28 -28.87
N SER A 6 27.37 -38.02 -29.83
CA SER A 6 27.81 -36.65 -30.15
C SER A 6 26.65 -35.76 -30.62
N ALA A 7 25.78 -36.31 -31.49
CA ALA A 7 24.61 -35.59 -31.97
C ALA A 7 23.61 -35.31 -30.83
N LEU A 8 23.38 -36.28 -29.95
CA LEU A 8 22.49 -36.13 -28.80
C LEU A 8 22.98 -35.06 -27.80
N ALA A 9 24.29 -35.01 -27.55
CA ALA A 9 24.89 -34.02 -26.68
C ALA A 9 24.77 -32.59 -27.24
N LEU A 10 24.91 -32.42 -28.56
CA LEU A 10 24.74 -31.12 -29.22
C LEU A 10 23.29 -30.63 -29.17
N THR A 11 22.31 -31.53 -29.33
CA THR A 11 20.88 -31.16 -29.24
C THR A 11 20.46 -30.77 -27.82
N LEU A 12 21.05 -31.39 -26.79
CA LEU A 12 20.81 -31.04 -25.38
C LEU A 12 21.40 -29.66 -25.03
N LEU A 13 22.54 -29.29 -25.59
CA LEU A 13 23.11 -27.94 -25.42
C LEU A 13 22.26 -26.87 -26.12
N ALA A 14 21.76 -27.16 -27.33
CA ALA A 14 20.88 -26.24 -28.06
C ALA A 14 19.51 -26.07 -27.38
N ALA A 15 19.03 -27.08 -26.65
CA ALA A 15 17.80 -26.99 -25.86
C ALA A 15 17.98 -26.23 -24.53
N CYS A 16 19.20 -26.13 -24.00
CA CYS A 16 19.50 -25.34 -22.81
C CYS A 16 19.74 -23.85 -23.16
N GLY A 17 20.19 -23.58 -24.39
CA GLY A 17 20.26 -22.26 -24.99
C GLY A 17 18.98 -21.93 -25.74
N ASP A 18 17.84 -21.97 -25.06
CA ASP A 18 16.60 -21.43 -25.60
C ASP A 18 16.77 -19.92 -25.80
N ALA A 19 17.12 -19.53 -27.03
CA ALA A 19 17.18 -18.14 -27.47
C ALA A 19 15.79 -17.53 -27.69
N GLY A 20 14.72 -18.30 -27.42
CA GLY A 20 13.33 -17.94 -27.65
C GLY A 20 12.44 -18.10 -26.43
N GLY A 21 13.01 -18.14 -25.21
CA GLY A 21 12.20 -17.98 -24.02
C GLY A 21 11.47 -16.64 -24.10
N ASP A 22 10.18 -16.62 -23.78
CA ASP A 22 9.31 -15.43 -23.68
C ASP A 22 9.83 -14.47 -22.58
N TYR A 23 11.06 -13.99 -22.73
CA TYR A 23 11.63 -13.00 -21.85
C TYR A 23 10.97 -11.68 -22.22
N PRO A 24 10.27 -11.03 -21.29
CA PRO A 24 9.64 -9.77 -21.56
C PRO A 24 10.69 -8.78 -22.02
N GLU A 25 10.33 -7.97 -23.01
CA GLU A 25 11.17 -6.90 -23.51
C GLU A 25 11.70 -6.06 -22.33
N LEU A 26 13.03 -5.98 -22.21
CA LEU A 26 13.65 -5.26 -21.11
C LEU A 26 13.25 -3.79 -21.20
N MET A 27 12.86 -3.20 -20.08
CA MET A 27 12.53 -1.78 -20.04
C MET A 27 13.74 -0.97 -20.53
N PRO A 28 13.57 -0.03 -21.47
CA PRO A 28 14.67 0.79 -21.97
C PRO A 28 15.39 1.49 -20.82
N THR A 29 16.73 1.45 -20.83
CA THR A 29 17.57 2.00 -19.75
C THR A 29 17.35 3.50 -19.57
N ASP A 30 17.02 4.23 -20.63
CA ASP A 30 16.64 5.65 -20.60
C ASP A 30 15.37 5.91 -19.81
N ARG A 31 14.39 4.98 -19.81
CA ARG A 31 13.21 5.05 -18.94
C ARG A 31 13.52 4.69 -17.49
N LEU A 32 14.39 3.71 -17.28
CA LEU A 32 14.83 3.30 -15.92
C LEU A 32 15.59 4.40 -15.21
N LEU A 33 16.39 5.16 -15.94
CA LEU A 33 17.24 6.23 -15.43
C LEU A 33 16.66 7.62 -15.66
N ALA A 34 15.41 7.71 -16.12
CA ALA A 34 14.74 8.99 -16.25
C ALA A 34 14.55 9.61 -14.86
N GLU A 35 14.95 10.88 -14.71
CA GLU A 35 14.74 11.61 -13.47
C GLU A 35 13.24 11.65 -13.17
N PRO A 36 12.80 11.18 -11.99
CA PRO A 36 11.39 11.20 -11.64
C PRO A 36 10.89 12.64 -11.57
N ALA A 37 9.64 12.86 -11.98
CA ALA A 37 9.01 14.17 -11.84
C ALA A 37 8.94 14.53 -10.35
N LEU A 38 9.78 15.47 -9.93
CA LEU A 38 9.80 15.95 -8.56
C LEU A 38 8.55 16.81 -8.30
N PRO A 39 7.91 16.66 -7.13
CA PRO A 39 6.81 17.54 -6.74
C PRO A 39 7.23 19.00 -6.74
N GLY A 40 6.31 19.93 -7.05
CA GLY A 40 6.63 21.36 -7.15
C GLY A 40 7.28 21.97 -5.89
N HIS A 41 6.94 21.46 -4.70
CA HIS A 41 7.52 21.90 -3.43
C HIS A 41 8.97 21.42 -3.21
N ALA A 42 9.45 20.44 -4.00
CA ALA A 42 10.83 19.97 -3.93
C ALA A 42 11.82 21.04 -4.42
N ALA A 43 11.42 21.87 -5.39
CA ALA A 43 12.24 22.98 -5.87
C ALA A 43 12.44 24.05 -4.78
N ASP A 44 11.42 24.31 -3.98
CA ASP A 44 11.51 25.26 -2.86
C ASP A 44 12.36 24.69 -1.71
N ALA A 45 12.23 23.39 -1.43
CA ALA A 45 13.09 22.71 -0.47
C ALA A 45 14.56 22.61 -0.92
N ALA A 46 14.82 22.47 -2.23
CA ALA A 46 16.17 22.50 -2.77
C ALA A 46 16.79 23.91 -2.72
N ARG A 47 15.98 24.96 -2.90
CA ARG A 47 16.42 26.36 -2.85
C ARG A 47 16.79 26.79 -1.42
N ASP A 48 16.04 26.34 -0.42
CA ASP A 48 16.32 26.63 0.99
C ASP A 48 16.02 25.42 1.90
N PRO A 49 16.97 24.47 1.99
CA PRO A 49 16.79 23.28 2.84
C PRO A 49 16.69 23.62 4.32
N ALA A 50 17.39 24.68 4.76
CA ALA A 50 17.45 25.08 6.16
C ALA A 50 16.12 25.67 6.64
N ALA A 51 15.46 26.50 5.83
CA ALA A 51 14.15 27.03 6.16
C ALA A 51 13.08 25.93 6.25
N VAL A 52 13.10 24.95 5.33
CA VAL A 52 12.17 23.81 5.39
C VAL A 52 12.44 22.95 6.62
N GLY A 53 13.71 22.64 6.92
CA GLY A 53 14.10 21.92 8.13
C GLY A 53 13.63 22.61 9.40
N GLY A 54 13.92 23.92 9.54
CA GLY A 54 13.51 24.70 10.71
C GLY A 54 12.00 24.79 10.88
N ALA A 55 11.24 24.91 9.79
CA ALA A 55 9.78 24.93 9.84
C ALA A 55 9.19 23.57 10.27
N LEU A 56 9.80 22.46 9.82
CA LEU A 56 9.41 21.11 10.22
C LEU A 56 9.74 20.83 11.69
N ASP A 57 10.94 21.23 12.14
CA ASP A 57 11.34 21.09 13.54
C ASP A 57 10.43 21.89 14.48
N ALA A 58 10.12 23.14 14.14
CA ALA A 58 9.20 23.97 14.91
C ALA A 58 7.79 23.33 15.01
N ARG A 59 7.29 22.74 13.90
CA ARG A 59 6.03 21.98 13.92
C ARG A 59 6.13 20.72 14.79
N GLY A 60 7.25 20.00 14.70
CA GLY A 60 7.52 18.82 15.53
C GLY A 60 7.50 19.15 17.01
N GLN A 61 8.16 20.24 17.42
CA GLN A 61 8.15 20.72 18.81
C GLN A 61 6.75 21.16 19.24
N ALA A 62 6.01 21.87 18.39
CA ALA A 62 4.63 22.29 18.68
C ALA A 62 3.66 21.10 18.79
N LEU A 63 3.90 20.01 18.06
CA LEU A 63 3.13 18.77 18.15
C LEU A 63 3.52 17.99 19.41
N ALA A 64 4.82 17.87 19.72
CA ALA A 64 5.30 17.21 20.93
C ALA A 64 4.78 17.91 22.19
N GLY A 65 4.79 19.24 22.22
CA GLY A 65 4.21 20.03 23.32
C GLY A 65 2.71 19.82 23.49
N ARG A 66 1.97 19.59 22.39
CA ARG A 66 0.53 19.24 22.44
C ARG A 66 0.29 17.78 22.83
N ALA A 67 1.13 16.87 22.36
CA ALA A 67 1.03 15.43 22.63
C ALA A 67 1.27 15.11 24.11
N GLY A 68 2.12 15.87 24.80
CA GLY A 68 2.31 15.77 26.24
C GLY A 68 1.21 16.42 27.10
N ALA A 69 0.35 17.25 26.50
CA ALA A 69 -0.64 18.08 27.23
C ALA A 69 -2.09 17.59 27.10
N GLY A 70 -2.38 16.70 26.16
CA GLY A 70 -3.69 16.07 26.04
C GLY A 70 -3.81 14.82 26.93
N PRO A 71 -4.98 14.53 27.53
CA PRO A 71 -5.18 13.26 28.22
C PRO A 71 -5.08 12.11 27.20
N VAL A 72 -3.91 11.45 27.17
CA VAL A 72 -3.78 10.15 26.51
C VAL A 72 -4.74 9.23 27.24
N ALA A 73 -5.74 8.70 26.53
CA ALA A 73 -6.69 7.78 27.13
C ALA A 73 -5.90 6.60 27.71
N ASN A 74 -5.97 6.43 29.04
CA ASN A 74 -5.32 5.32 29.69
C ASN A 74 -5.97 3.99 29.26
N ASP A 75 -5.27 2.88 29.48
CA ASP A 75 -5.70 1.55 29.05
C ASP A 75 -7.11 1.19 29.54
N ALA A 76 -7.49 1.62 30.75
CA ALA A 76 -8.82 1.37 31.29
C ALA A 76 -9.90 2.11 30.49
N ALA A 77 -9.69 3.39 30.17
CA ALA A 77 -10.59 4.18 29.34
C ALA A 77 -10.68 3.64 27.90
N LEU A 78 -9.57 3.14 27.35
CA LEU A 78 -9.55 2.51 26.02
C LEU A 78 -10.32 1.19 26.01
N ARG A 79 -10.14 0.33 27.04
CA ARG A 79 -10.91 -0.92 27.19
C ARG A 79 -12.40 -0.65 27.31
N GLN A 80 -12.79 0.30 28.16
CA GLN A 80 -14.20 0.70 28.31
C GLN A 80 -14.81 1.16 26.98
N ARG A 81 -14.09 1.97 26.19
CA ARG A 81 -14.54 2.40 24.86
C ARG A 81 -14.65 1.24 23.88
N ALA A 82 -13.67 0.34 23.87
CA ALA A 82 -13.70 -0.85 23.03
C ALA A 82 -14.90 -1.75 23.37
N ASP A 83 -15.20 -1.94 24.64
CA ASP A 83 -16.36 -2.72 25.10
C ASP A 83 -17.67 -2.06 24.66
N ALA A 84 -17.80 -0.75 24.83
CA ALA A 84 -18.96 0.01 24.37
C ALA A 84 -19.15 -0.08 22.84
N LEU A 85 -18.07 -0.02 22.07
CA LEU A 85 -18.10 -0.18 20.61
C LEU A 85 -18.55 -1.59 20.20
N ARG A 86 -18.02 -2.63 20.86
CA ARG A 86 -18.44 -4.02 20.59
C ARG A 86 -19.91 -4.24 20.93
N ALA A 87 -20.39 -3.71 22.04
CA ALA A 87 -21.80 -3.79 22.42
C ALA A 87 -22.70 -3.11 21.37
N ARG A 88 -22.33 -1.92 20.90
CA ARG A 88 -23.06 -1.21 19.86
C ARG A 88 -23.05 -1.97 18.52
N ALA A 89 -21.89 -2.50 18.11
CA ALA A 89 -21.78 -3.28 16.89
C ALA A 89 -22.66 -4.53 16.94
N LYS A 90 -22.69 -5.21 18.09
CA LYS A 90 -23.58 -6.35 18.32
C LYS A 90 -25.06 -5.95 18.18
N ALA A 91 -25.47 -4.88 18.85
CA ALA A 91 -26.84 -4.37 18.75
C ALA A 91 -27.23 -4.02 17.30
N LEU A 92 -26.32 -3.39 16.55
CA LEU A 92 -26.53 -3.10 15.13
C LEU A 92 -26.59 -4.36 14.26
N SER A 93 -25.81 -5.40 14.58
CA SER A 93 -25.83 -6.66 13.82
C SER A 93 -27.09 -7.49 14.05
N GLU A 94 -27.70 -7.35 15.23
CA GLU A 94 -28.98 -7.98 15.58
C GLU A 94 -30.17 -7.17 15.07
N GLN A 95 -29.94 -5.92 14.65
CA GLN A 95 -30.95 -5.08 14.04
C GLN A 95 -31.18 -5.53 12.60
N SER A 96 -32.34 -6.13 12.34
CA SER A 96 -32.75 -6.50 10.99
C SER A 96 -32.89 -5.25 10.12
N LEU A 97 -32.13 -5.17 9.04
CA LEU A 97 -32.29 -4.15 7.98
C LEU A 97 -33.61 -4.31 7.20
N ALA A 98 -34.44 -5.30 7.56
CA ALA A 98 -35.60 -5.75 6.81
C ALA A 98 -36.77 -4.74 6.78
N GLU A 99 -36.80 -3.74 7.65
CA GLU A 99 -37.92 -2.79 7.70
C GLU A 99 -37.73 -1.55 6.80
N ASP A 100 -36.52 -1.29 6.28
CA ASP A 100 -36.21 -0.07 5.51
C ASP A 100 -35.73 -0.33 4.07
N CYS A 101 -36.05 -1.48 3.46
CA CYS A 101 -35.96 -1.59 2.00
C CYS A 101 -37.27 -1.04 1.41
N PRO A 102 -37.29 0.17 0.80
CA PRO A 102 -38.48 0.64 0.11
C PRO A 102 -38.86 -0.37 -0.99
N GLU A 103 -40.16 -0.69 -1.11
CA GLU A 103 -40.64 -1.62 -2.13
C GLU A 103 -40.09 -1.21 -3.50
N GLY A 104 -39.27 -2.07 -4.11
CA GLY A 104 -38.68 -1.86 -5.44
C GLY A 104 -37.19 -1.46 -5.47
N SER A 105 -36.47 -1.43 -4.35
CA SER A 105 -35.01 -1.25 -4.39
C SER A 105 -34.29 -2.52 -4.88
N ALA A 106 -33.51 -2.38 -5.96
CA ALA A 106 -32.72 -3.47 -6.55
C ALA A 106 -31.46 -3.84 -5.73
N ASP A 107 -31.15 -3.05 -4.71
CA ASP A 107 -29.95 -3.18 -3.87
C ASP A 107 -30.15 -4.10 -2.66
N CYS A 108 -31.37 -4.62 -2.44
CA CYS A 108 -31.68 -5.56 -1.38
C CYS A 108 -31.75 -7.00 -1.94
N ALA A 109 -31.11 -7.96 -1.26
CA ALA A 109 -31.14 -9.37 -1.66
C ALA A 109 -32.59 -9.91 -1.56
N PRO A 110 -33.12 -10.60 -2.59
CA PRO A 110 -34.45 -11.17 -2.54
C PRO A 110 -34.48 -12.31 -1.50
N ASN A 111 -35.56 -12.34 -0.71
CA ASN A 111 -35.87 -13.45 0.20
C ASN A 111 -36.02 -14.77 -0.56
#